data_AF-A0A935L6E6-F1
#
_entry.id   AF-A0A935L6E6-F1
#
_cell.length_a   1.000
_cell.length_b   1.000
_cell.length_c   1.000
_cell.angle_alpha   90.00
_cell.angle_beta   90.00
_cell.angle_gamma   90.00
#
_symmetry.space_group_name_H-M   'P 1'
#
loop_
_entity.id
_entity.type
_entity.pdbx_description
1 polymer ?
#
loop_
_entity_poly.entity_id
_entity_poly.type
_entity_poly.pdbx_seq_one_letter_code
_entity_poly.pdbx_strand_id
1 'polypeptide(L)'
;MGTDPISSFDATYILDGGTPVTQSFTTNLNSFDAAQFTFSTNITIDPTIEHSLRVYVSCDGDGNRNNDTLDIRISDVYNLVVSPYTMSFELTEPYGYFSALDIGNDGYSWVFPAAGDAHSGNYSAVYNNSTTNSHGDWLFSRCFELTAGETYEVSFWYKASTAADNHLDVFRYKSYTRRHD
;
A
#
# COMPACT_ATOMS: atom_id res chain seq x y z
N MET A 1 32.61 1.52 -8.18
CA MET A 1 31.35 0.74 -8.30
C MET A 1 30.25 1.73 -8.65
N GLY A 2 29.59 1.53 -9.80
CA GLY A 2 28.62 2.45 -10.41
C GLY A 2 29.12 3.22 -11.65
N THR A 3 30.41 3.13 -12.00
CA THR A 3 31.03 3.87 -13.13
C THR A 3 31.28 3.01 -14.36
N ASP A 4 31.33 1.68 -14.20
CA ASP A 4 31.61 0.76 -15.29
C ASP A 4 30.29 0.37 -15.97
N PRO A 5 30.28 0.27 -17.31
CA PRO A 5 29.08 -0.10 -18.03
C PRO A 5 28.66 -1.54 -17.69
N ILE A 6 27.34 -1.76 -17.60
CA ILE A 6 26.75 -3.08 -17.39
C ILE A 6 26.27 -3.61 -18.74
N SER A 7 26.75 -4.80 -19.11
CA SER A 7 26.39 -5.47 -20.36
C SER A 7 25.35 -6.58 -20.18
N SER A 8 25.14 -7.05 -18.96
CA SER A 8 24.10 -8.03 -18.65
C SER A 8 23.74 -8.02 -17.17
N PHE A 9 22.48 -8.32 -16.89
CA PHE A 9 22.00 -8.62 -15.54
C PHE A 9 20.84 -9.61 -15.61
N ASP A 10 20.56 -10.27 -14.49
CA ASP A 10 19.37 -11.09 -14.33
C ASP A 10 18.30 -10.28 -13.61
N ALA A 11 17.11 -10.17 -14.20
CA ALA A 11 15.93 -9.65 -13.53
C ALA A 11 15.12 -10.82 -12.99
N THR A 12 14.62 -10.72 -11.77
CA THR A 12 13.79 -11.75 -11.14
C THR A 12 12.54 -11.14 -10.53
N TYR A 13 11.40 -11.83 -10.68
CA TYR A 13 10.23 -11.55 -9.86
C TYR A 13 9.78 -12.76 -9.05
N ILE A 14 9.09 -12.50 -7.93
CA ILE A 14 8.47 -13.49 -7.06
C ILE A 14 7.06 -12.99 -6.73
N LEU A 15 6.05 -13.73 -7.19
CA LEU A 15 4.65 -13.51 -6.85
C LEU A 15 4.28 -14.39 -5.65
N ASP A 16 3.75 -13.80 -4.58
CA ASP A 16 3.23 -14.47 -3.37
C ASP A 16 4.20 -15.44 -2.71
N GLY A 17 5.49 -15.12 -2.72
CA GLY A 17 6.53 -16.00 -2.19
C GLY A 17 6.69 -17.32 -2.98
N GLY A 18 6.14 -17.39 -4.19
CA GLY A 18 6.23 -18.54 -5.08
C GLY A 18 7.62 -18.77 -5.67
N THR A 19 7.69 -19.60 -6.71
CA THR A 19 8.97 -19.87 -7.39
C THR A 19 9.48 -18.61 -8.10
N PRO A 20 10.74 -18.21 -7.88
CA PRO A 20 11.32 -17.07 -8.59
C PRO A 20 11.35 -17.29 -10.10
N VAL A 21 10.92 -16.28 -10.85
CA VAL A 21 11.01 -16.26 -12.32
C VAL A 21 12.14 -15.32 -12.70
N THR A 22 13.25 -15.90 -13.16
CA THR A 22 14.45 -15.16 -13.56
C THR A 22 14.57 -15.10 -15.07
N GLN A 23 14.89 -13.91 -15.59
CA GLN A 23 15.16 -13.69 -16.99
C GLN A 23 16.40 -12.81 -17.15
N SER A 24 17.36 -13.30 -17.93
CA SER A 24 18.56 -12.53 -18.28
C SER A 24 18.23 -11.42 -19.28
N PHE A 25 18.79 -10.25 -19.04
CA PHE A 25 18.74 -9.11 -19.93
C PHE A 25 20.15 -8.72 -20.36
N THR A 26 20.44 -8.89 -21.65
CA THR A 26 21.67 -8.42 -22.27
C THR A 26 21.43 -7.04 -22.85
N THR A 27 22.23 -6.06 -22.43
CA THR A 27 22.10 -4.66 -22.83
C THR A 27 23.46 -3.99 -22.84
N ASN A 28 23.53 -2.68 -23.04
CA ASN A 28 24.72 -1.89 -22.73
C ASN A 28 24.26 -0.60 -22.06
N LEU A 29 24.40 -0.54 -20.74
CA LEU A 29 24.03 0.62 -19.93
C LEU A 29 25.30 1.26 -19.39
N ASN A 30 25.55 2.51 -19.76
CA ASN A 30 26.57 3.31 -19.10
C ASN A 30 26.06 3.81 -17.75
N SER A 31 26.97 4.40 -16.97
CA SER A 31 26.58 5.08 -15.74
C SER A 31 25.50 6.13 -16.01
N PHE A 32 24.44 6.13 -15.19
CA PHE A 32 23.24 6.99 -15.31
C PHE A 32 22.29 6.69 -16.47
N ASP A 33 22.56 5.69 -17.30
CA ASP A 33 21.58 5.24 -18.30
C ASP A 33 20.40 4.50 -17.63
N ALA A 34 19.24 4.51 -18.30
CA ALA A 34 18.07 3.74 -17.90
C ALA A 34 17.57 2.88 -19.06
N ALA A 35 17.09 1.68 -18.76
CA ALA A 35 16.39 0.81 -19.71
C ALA A 35 15.02 0.41 -19.19
N GLN A 36 14.09 0.22 -20.11
CA GLN A 36 12.83 -0.46 -19.84
C GLN A 36 13.02 -1.96 -20.08
N PHE A 37 12.56 -2.78 -19.14
CA PHE A 37 12.58 -4.23 -19.23
C PHE A 37 11.18 -4.80 -18.98
N THR A 38 10.79 -5.78 -19.81
CA THR A 38 9.52 -6.49 -19.70
C THR A 38 9.81 -7.98 -19.65
N PHE A 39 9.34 -8.65 -18.60
CA PHE A 39 9.42 -10.11 -18.50
C PHE A 39 8.59 -10.76 -19.62
N SER A 40 9.12 -11.82 -20.23
CA SER A 40 8.40 -12.61 -21.24
C SER A 40 7.36 -13.55 -20.63
N THR A 41 7.55 -13.91 -19.35
CA THR A 41 6.60 -14.74 -18.60
C THR A 41 5.58 -13.84 -17.91
N ASN A 42 4.34 -13.90 -18.37
CA ASN A 42 3.22 -13.18 -17.77
C ASN A 42 2.86 -13.78 -16.40
N ILE A 43 2.43 -12.91 -15.48
CA ILE A 43 1.77 -13.30 -14.24
C ILE A 43 0.25 -13.26 -14.44
N THR A 44 -0.45 -14.18 -13.78
CA THR A 44 -1.92 -14.11 -13.65
C THR A 44 -2.22 -13.70 -12.21
N ILE A 45 -3.03 -12.66 -12.06
CA ILE A 45 -3.40 -12.08 -10.78
C ILE A 45 -4.86 -12.47 -10.49
N ASP A 46 -5.12 -12.95 -9.28
CA ASP A 46 -6.47 -13.18 -8.79
C ASP A 46 -6.99 -11.87 -8.18
N PRO A 47 -7.98 -11.22 -8.82
CA PRO A 47 -8.47 -9.92 -8.37
C PRO A 47 -9.19 -9.98 -7.01
N THR A 48 -9.44 -11.17 -6.49
CA THR A 48 -10.17 -11.36 -5.22
C THR A 48 -9.27 -11.37 -4.00
N ILE A 49 -7.95 -11.47 -4.17
CA ILE A 49 -6.97 -11.53 -3.08
C ILE A 49 -5.85 -10.49 -3.25
N GLU A 50 -5.14 -10.20 -2.16
CA GLU A 50 -3.91 -9.43 -2.23
C GLU A 50 -2.79 -10.27 -2.82
N HIS A 51 -1.96 -9.63 -3.64
CA HIS A 51 -0.72 -10.23 -4.10
C HIS A 51 0.49 -9.41 -3.66
N SER A 52 1.56 -10.12 -3.29
CA SER A 52 2.88 -9.53 -3.10
C SER A 52 3.74 -9.83 -4.32
N LEU A 53 4.36 -8.80 -4.88
CA LEU A 53 5.28 -8.93 -6.00
C LEU A 53 6.62 -8.33 -5.59
N ARG A 54 7.62 -9.19 -5.38
CA ARG A 54 9.02 -8.75 -5.24
C ARG A 54 9.68 -8.79 -6.60
N VAL A 55 10.34 -7.70 -6.99
CA VAL A 55 11.16 -7.62 -8.20
C VAL A 55 12.57 -7.22 -7.79
N TYR A 56 13.58 -7.89 -8.33
CA TYR A 56 14.96 -7.46 -8.14
C TYR A 56 15.83 -7.73 -9.36
N VAL A 57 16.93 -6.99 -9.45
CA VAL A 57 18.00 -7.25 -10.42
C VAL A 57 19.20 -7.86 -9.71
N SER A 58 20.01 -8.62 -10.44
CA SER A 58 21.29 -9.10 -9.95
C SER A 58 22.34 -9.05 -11.04
N CYS A 59 23.47 -8.43 -10.69
CA CYS A 59 24.68 -8.39 -11.51
C CYS A 59 25.79 -9.18 -10.82
N ASP A 60 26.64 -9.84 -11.60
CA ASP A 60 27.84 -10.46 -11.07
C ASP A 60 28.74 -9.41 -10.41
N GLY A 61 29.15 -9.68 -9.17
CA GLY A 61 29.97 -8.75 -8.39
C GLY A 61 29.18 -7.66 -7.65
N ASP A 62 27.85 -7.60 -7.80
CA ASP A 62 26.99 -6.77 -6.96
C ASP A 62 26.49 -7.56 -5.74
N GLY A 63 27.01 -7.19 -4.57
CA GLY A 63 26.66 -7.80 -3.30
C GLY A 63 25.52 -7.11 -2.55
N ASN A 64 25.13 -5.88 -2.93
CA ASN A 64 24.21 -5.08 -2.13
C ASN A 64 22.76 -5.19 -2.60
N ARG A 65 22.12 -6.30 -2.21
CA ARG A 65 20.72 -6.59 -2.56
C ARG A 65 19.69 -5.53 -2.13
N ASN A 66 20.03 -4.67 -1.16
CA ASN A 66 19.11 -3.65 -0.63
C ASN A 66 18.81 -2.53 -1.64
N ASN A 67 19.72 -2.24 -2.57
CA ASN A 67 19.48 -1.21 -3.61
C ASN A 67 18.99 -1.79 -4.94
N ASP A 68 18.76 -3.10 -5.01
CA ASP A 68 18.37 -3.80 -6.24
C ASP A 68 16.98 -4.40 -6.17
N THR A 69 16.27 -4.22 -5.05
CA THR A 69 14.99 -4.87 -4.76
C THR A 69 13.87 -3.86 -4.61
N LEU A 70 12.74 -4.16 -5.24
CA LEU A 70 11.47 -3.46 -5.11
C LEU A 70 10.41 -4.45 -4.62
N ASP A 71 9.78 -4.14 -3.49
CA ASP A 71 8.62 -4.86 -2.98
C ASP A 71 7.34 -4.08 -3.32
N ILE A 72 6.44 -4.72 -4.07
CA ILE A 72 5.18 -4.15 -4.54
C ILE A 72 4.03 -4.94 -3.91
N ARG A 73 3.02 -4.23 -3.40
CA ARG A 73 1.72 -4.81 -3.09
C ARG A 73 0.76 -4.54 -4.23
N ILE A 74 0.19 -5.60 -4.78
CA ILE A 74 -0.88 -5.53 -5.78
C ILE A 74 -2.16 -5.82 -5.01
N SER A 75 -2.99 -4.79 -4.87
CA SER A 75 -4.30 -4.90 -4.24
C SER A 75 -5.33 -4.41 -5.23
N ASP A 76 -6.22 -5.31 -5.65
CA ASP A 76 -7.38 -4.90 -6.42
C ASP A 76 -8.39 -4.20 -5.53
N VAL A 77 -9.23 -3.40 -6.18
CA VAL A 77 -10.28 -2.64 -5.51
C VAL A 77 -11.24 -3.62 -4.81
N TYR A 78 -11.60 -3.36 -3.55
CA TYR A 78 -12.49 -4.30 -2.85
C TYR A 78 -13.90 -4.28 -3.46
N ASN A 79 -14.40 -5.45 -3.85
CA ASN A 79 -15.71 -5.63 -4.44
C ASN A 79 -16.78 -5.84 -3.36
N LEU A 80 -17.56 -4.78 -3.09
CA LEU A 80 -18.64 -4.79 -2.09
C LEU A 80 -19.86 -5.65 -2.48
N VAL A 81 -19.93 -6.18 -3.72
CA VAL A 81 -21.01 -7.09 -4.14
C VAL A 81 -20.89 -8.45 -3.46
N VAL A 82 -19.67 -8.88 -3.14
CA VAL A 82 -19.43 -10.22 -2.57
C VAL A 82 -19.70 -10.24 -1.06
N SER A 83 -19.26 -9.21 -0.35
CA SER A 83 -19.42 -9.09 1.11
C SER A 83 -19.26 -7.63 1.56
N PRO A 84 -19.84 -7.23 2.70
CA PRO A 84 -19.43 -6.01 3.40
C PRO A 84 -17.94 -6.05 3.74
N TYR A 85 -17.28 -4.91 3.63
CA TYR A 85 -15.92 -4.72 4.12
C TYR A 85 -15.93 -4.36 5.60
N THR A 86 -15.13 -5.06 6.40
CA THR A 86 -14.93 -4.75 7.82
C THR A 86 -13.45 -4.57 8.11
N MET A 87 -13.13 -3.66 9.03
CA MET A 87 -11.78 -3.46 9.55
C MET A 87 -11.86 -3.18 11.05
N SER A 88 -11.32 -4.08 11.87
CA SER A 88 -11.12 -3.85 13.31
C SER A 88 -9.70 -3.41 13.67
N PHE A 89 -8.78 -3.38 12.69
CA PHE A 89 -7.35 -3.06 12.84
C PHE A 89 -6.54 -4.11 13.62
N GLU A 90 -7.00 -5.37 13.67
CA GLU A 90 -6.24 -6.44 14.29
C GLU A 90 -4.99 -6.81 13.47
N LEU A 91 -3.97 -7.37 14.13
CA LEU A 91 -2.68 -7.70 13.48
C LEU A 91 -2.79 -8.71 12.32
N THR A 92 -3.87 -9.49 12.29
CA THR A 92 -4.17 -10.46 11.22
C THR A 92 -5.00 -9.87 10.09
N GLU A 93 -5.45 -8.62 10.20
CA GLU A 93 -6.25 -7.93 9.20
C GLU A 93 -5.36 -7.09 8.27
N PRO A 94 -5.82 -6.82 7.03
CA PRO A 94 -5.03 -6.06 6.07
C PRO A 94 -5.17 -4.54 6.28
N TYR A 95 -4.85 -4.04 7.48
CA TYR A 95 -4.89 -2.61 7.79
C TYR A 95 -3.86 -1.80 7.00
N GLY A 96 -2.85 -2.46 6.40
CA GLY A 96 -1.83 -1.81 5.55
C GLY A 96 -2.38 -1.16 4.28
N TYR A 97 -3.67 -1.34 3.98
CA TYR A 97 -4.35 -0.60 2.91
C TYR A 97 -4.96 0.73 3.35
N PHE A 98 -4.95 1.02 4.64
CA PHE A 98 -5.26 2.33 5.13
C PHE A 98 -4.00 3.20 5.06
N SER A 99 -4.19 4.49 4.84
CA SER A 99 -3.11 5.47 4.88
C SER A 99 -3.50 6.68 5.71
N ALA A 100 -2.52 7.25 6.40
CA ALA A 100 -2.66 8.50 7.13
C ALA A 100 -2.01 9.63 6.32
N LEU A 101 -2.60 10.82 6.39
CA LEU A 101 -1.97 12.06 5.97
C LEU A 101 -1.93 13.02 7.16
N ASP A 102 -0.71 13.29 7.64
CA ASP A 102 -0.39 14.33 8.61
C ASP A 102 -0.30 15.68 7.87
N ILE A 103 -1.33 16.51 8.04
CA ILE A 103 -1.36 17.87 7.51
C ILE A 103 -0.73 18.80 8.53
N GLY A 104 0.47 19.27 8.21
CA GLY A 104 1.26 20.13 9.09
C GLY A 104 2.59 19.49 9.47
N ASN A 105 2.67 18.16 9.38
CA ASN A 105 3.87 17.36 9.63
C ASN A 105 4.44 17.65 11.04
N ASP A 106 3.54 17.73 12.01
CA ASP A 106 3.84 18.04 13.42
C ASP A 106 4.06 16.77 14.26
N GLY A 107 3.84 15.59 13.66
CA GLY A 107 4.04 14.28 14.29
C GLY A 107 2.82 13.76 15.05
N TYR A 108 1.68 14.46 14.99
CA TYR A 108 0.45 14.07 15.66
C TYR A 108 -0.63 13.72 14.64
N SER A 109 -0.75 12.42 14.32
CA SER A 109 -1.68 11.95 13.28
C SER A 109 -2.36 10.62 13.65
N TRP A 110 -3.03 10.03 12.67
CA TRP A 110 -3.61 8.70 12.76
C TRP A 110 -2.53 7.63 12.90
N VAL A 111 -2.67 6.80 13.92
CA VAL A 111 -1.84 5.62 14.18
C VAL A 111 -2.72 4.38 14.14
N PHE A 112 -2.33 3.41 13.32
CA PHE A 112 -2.98 2.12 13.21
C PHE A 112 -1.96 1.06 12.77
N PRO A 113 -2.00 -0.15 13.34
CA PRO A 113 -2.88 -0.56 14.43
C PRO A 113 -2.30 -0.04 15.76
N ALA A 114 -3.12 0.62 16.56
CA ALA A 114 -2.78 1.07 17.91
C ALA A 114 -3.35 0.08 18.94
N ALA A 115 -2.56 -0.32 19.92
CA ALA A 115 -3.02 -1.25 20.95
C ALA A 115 -3.91 -0.55 21.98
N GLY A 116 -5.02 -1.17 22.35
CA GLY A 116 -6.00 -0.62 23.28
C GLY A 116 -7.08 0.23 22.60
N ASP A 117 -8.01 0.72 23.43
CA ASP A 117 -9.16 1.54 23.02
C ASP A 117 -10.03 0.94 21.90
N ALA A 118 -9.91 -0.36 21.67
CA ALA A 118 -10.65 -1.12 20.67
C ALA A 118 -12.10 -1.34 21.12
N HIS A 119 -13.04 -1.20 20.18
CA HIS A 119 -14.43 -1.63 20.38
C HIS A 119 -14.54 -3.17 20.44
N SER A 120 -13.72 -3.86 19.65
CA SER A 120 -13.60 -5.32 19.59
C SER A 120 -12.15 -5.69 19.33
N GLY A 121 -11.67 -6.78 19.93
CA GLY A 121 -10.27 -7.20 19.77
C GLY A 121 -9.30 -6.41 20.66
N ASN A 122 -8.07 -6.23 20.19
CA ASN A 122 -6.98 -5.59 20.93
C ASN A 122 -6.47 -4.30 20.28
N TYR A 123 -6.80 -4.05 19.02
CA TYR A 123 -6.25 -2.94 18.24
C TYR A 123 -7.33 -2.03 17.66
N SER A 124 -6.95 -0.80 17.34
CA SER A 124 -7.82 0.20 16.73
C SER A 124 -7.03 1.19 15.87
N ALA A 125 -7.72 2.09 15.17
CA ALA A 125 -7.14 3.31 14.64
C ALA A 125 -7.35 4.44 15.63
N VAL A 126 -6.28 5.12 16.03
CA VAL A 126 -6.31 6.20 17.02
C VAL A 126 -5.73 7.46 16.41
N TYR A 127 -6.43 8.58 16.59
CA TYR A 127 -5.87 9.88 16.33
C TYR A 127 -5.08 10.36 17.55
N ASN A 128 -3.75 10.43 17.43
CA ASN A 128 -2.89 10.92 18.50
C ASN A 128 -2.87 12.44 18.50
N ASN A 129 -3.72 13.05 19.32
CA ASN A 129 -3.88 14.50 19.39
C ASN A 129 -2.86 15.19 20.32
N SER A 130 -2.59 16.47 20.06
CA SER A 130 -1.85 17.39 20.94
C SER A 130 -2.55 18.74 20.98
N THR A 131 -2.41 19.49 22.08
CA THR A 131 -2.92 20.87 22.18
C THR A 131 -2.23 21.86 21.23
N THR A 132 -1.18 21.42 20.53
CA THR A 132 -0.46 22.20 19.51
C THR A 132 -0.78 21.78 18.08
N ASN A 133 -1.61 20.74 17.89
CA ASN A 133 -1.90 20.21 16.57
C ASN A 133 -2.78 21.19 15.77
N SER A 134 -2.48 21.39 14.49
CA SER A 134 -3.27 22.25 13.60
C SER A 134 -4.61 21.66 13.12
N HIS A 135 -4.94 20.43 13.51
CA HIS A 135 -6.10 19.64 13.07
C HIS A 135 -6.17 19.47 11.54
N GLY A 136 -7.02 18.55 11.06
CA GLY A 136 -7.29 18.38 9.63
C GLY A 136 -6.60 17.20 8.95
N ASP A 137 -6.07 16.27 9.73
CA ASP A 137 -5.47 15.03 9.24
C ASP A 137 -6.49 14.04 8.70
N TRP A 138 -6.01 13.18 7.80
CA TRP A 138 -6.86 12.23 7.09
C TRP A 138 -6.46 10.80 7.36
N LEU A 139 -7.48 9.96 7.54
CA LEU A 139 -7.37 8.52 7.43
C LEU A 139 -8.12 8.10 6.16
N PHE A 140 -7.40 7.50 5.22
CA PHE A 140 -7.99 6.96 4.00
C PHE A 140 -8.14 5.45 4.11
N SER A 141 -9.31 4.93 3.75
CA SER A 141 -9.49 3.50 3.52
C SER A 141 -8.82 3.06 2.22
N ARG A 142 -8.82 1.74 2.00
CA ARG A 142 -8.59 1.18 0.67
C ARG A 142 -9.62 1.71 -0.36
N CYS A 143 -9.35 1.48 -1.63
CA CYS A 143 -10.31 1.75 -2.69
C CYS A 143 -11.44 0.70 -2.71
N PHE A 144 -12.67 1.16 -3.00
CA PHE A 144 -13.86 0.33 -3.18
C PHE A 144 -14.49 0.53 -4.56
N GLU A 145 -14.98 -0.55 -5.17
CA GLU A 145 -15.76 -0.45 -6.40
C GLU A 145 -17.20 -0.14 -6.05
N LEU A 146 -17.66 1.04 -6.46
CA LEU A 146 -19.03 1.50 -6.22
C LEU A 146 -19.77 1.54 -7.56
N THR A 147 -20.89 0.84 -7.63
CA THR A 147 -21.76 0.79 -8.80
C THR A 147 -22.69 2.00 -8.82
N ALA A 148 -22.82 2.64 -9.98
CA ALA A 148 -23.71 3.79 -10.12
C ALA A 148 -25.18 3.36 -9.93
N GLY A 149 -25.93 4.11 -9.12
CA GLY A 149 -27.32 3.80 -8.79
C GLY A 149 -27.50 2.95 -7.53
N GLU A 150 -26.42 2.36 -7.01
CA GLU A 150 -26.46 1.61 -5.76
C GLU A 150 -26.27 2.53 -4.54
N THR A 151 -26.85 2.12 -3.40
CA THR A 151 -26.68 2.78 -2.11
C THR A 151 -25.73 1.96 -1.24
N TYR A 152 -24.74 2.64 -0.66
CA TYR A 152 -23.74 2.03 0.21
C TYR A 152 -23.79 2.73 1.58
N GLU A 153 -23.58 1.95 2.63
CA GLU A 153 -23.53 2.45 4.01
C GLU A 153 -22.11 2.31 4.56
N VAL A 154 -21.70 3.32 5.33
CA VAL A 154 -20.47 3.28 6.13
C VAL A 154 -20.88 3.44 7.58
N SER A 155 -20.49 2.47 8.41
CA SER A 155 -20.72 2.47 9.86
C SER A 155 -19.40 2.27 10.58
N PHE A 156 -19.18 2.97 11.69
CA PHE A 156 -17.98 2.82 12.51
C PHE A 156 -18.29 3.05 13.99
N TRP A 157 -17.44 2.49 14.85
CA TRP A 157 -17.42 2.79 16.28
C TRP A 157 -16.32 3.80 16.55
N TYR A 158 -16.58 4.75 17.44
CA TYR A 158 -15.59 5.72 17.88
C TYR A 158 -15.61 5.87 19.40
N LYS A 159 -14.46 6.28 19.94
CA LYS A 159 -14.29 6.61 21.35
C LYS A 159 -13.52 7.92 21.45
N ALA A 160 -14.00 8.82 22.30
CA ALA A 160 -13.28 10.03 22.66
C ALA A 160 -12.55 9.83 24.00
N SER A 161 -11.31 10.31 24.09
CA SER A 161 -10.51 10.26 25.32
C SER A 161 -11.01 11.24 26.40
N THR A 162 -11.80 12.23 26.01
CA THR A 162 -12.44 13.21 26.90
C THR A 162 -13.86 13.51 26.43
N ALA A 163 -14.68 14.10 27.31
CA ALA A 163 -16.02 14.58 26.97
C ALA A 163 -16.02 15.91 26.17
N ALA A 164 -14.84 16.41 25.76
CA ALA A 164 -14.74 17.60 24.92
C ALA A 164 -15.21 17.29 23.48
N ASP A 165 -15.56 18.34 22.74
CA ASP A 165 -15.95 18.21 21.33
C ASP A 165 -14.79 17.65 20.51
N ASN A 166 -14.98 16.44 19.99
CA ASN A 166 -14.15 15.82 18.98
C ASN A 166 -14.94 15.81 17.68
N HIS A 167 -14.41 16.42 16.62
CA HIS A 167 -15.07 16.49 15.32
C HIS A 167 -14.42 15.48 14.37
N LEU A 168 -15.22 14.56 13.85
CA LEU A 168 -14.81 13.60 12.82
C LEU A 168 -15.80 13.69 11.66
N ASP A 169 -15.27 13.97 10.47
CA ASP A 169 -16.04 14.01 9.23
C ASP A 169 -15.68 12.83 8.34
N VAL A 170 -16.68 12.27 7.66
CA VAL A 170 -16.50 11.18 6.70
C VAL A 170 -16.80 11.68 5.30
N PHE A 171 -15.83 11.54 4.40
CA PHE A 171 -15.94 11.97 3.02
C PHE A 171 -15.77 10.79 2.06
N ARG A 172 -16.43 10.89 0.91
CA ARG A 172 -16.16 10.02 -0.25
C ARG A 172 -15.27 10.76 -1.24
N TYR A 173 -14.19 10.11 -1.66
CA TYR A 173 -13.30 10.58 -2.72
C TYR A 173 -13.38 9.65 -3.94
N LYS A 174 -13.29 10.22 -5.16
CA LYS A 174 -13.23 9.47 -6.42
C LYS A 174 -11.91 9.79 -7.12
N SER A 175 -11.02 8.81 -7.24
CA SER A 175 -9.83 8.93 -8.07
C SER A 175 -10.17 8.60 -9.53
N TYR A 176 -9.62 9.37 -10.47
CA TYR A 176 -9.62 9.02 -11.89
C TYR A 176 -8.24 8.50 -12.25
N THR A 177 -8.10 7.21 -12.51
CA THR A 177 -6.90 6.69 -13.19
C THR A 177 -7.06 6.97 -14.69
N ARG A 178 -6.18 7.81 -15.26
CA ARG A 178 -5.98 7.79 -16.72
C ARG A 178 -5.40 6.41 -17.05
N ARG A 179 -6.15 5.58 -17.76
CA ARG A 179 -5.54 4.47 -18.50
C ARG A 179 -4.64 5.13 -19.55
N HIS A 180 -3.34 4.86 -19.49
CA HIS A 180 -2.50 5.03 -20.66
C HIS A 180 -2.91 3.92 -21.64
N ASP A 181 -3.68 4.33 -22.63
CA ASP A 181 -3.92 3.64 -23.89
C ASP A 181 -2.65 3.56 -24.76
#